data_AF-A0A356PAL3-F1
#
_entry.id   AF-A0A356PAL3-F1
#
_cell.length_a   1.000
_cell.length_b   1.000
_cell.length_c   1.000
_cell.angle_alpha   90.00
_cell.angle_beta   90.00
_cell.angle_gamma   90.00
#
_symmetry.space_group_name_H-M   'P 1'
#
loop_
_entity.id
_entity.type
_entity.pdbx_description
1 polymer ?
#
loop_
_entity_poly.entity_id
_entity_poly.type
_entity_poly.pdbx_seq_one_letter_code
_entity_poly.pdbx_strand_id
1 'polypeptide(L)'
;MYQKSQILPPHLQKMIFEMELRGYAQHTKDHYLCHIKLLEKHTNKSVAEITPDELKQYLHDRIQSGIGYSSINLSCCAFKLFFNKVLGYNWSDDVIIRPKKPKSLPCKIEL
;
A
#
# COMPACT_ATOMS: atom_id res chain seq x y z
N MET A 1 -4.00 2.68 16.31
CA MET A 1 -3.06 2.43 17.44
C MET A 1 -2.81 0.94 17.52
N TYR A 2 -1.82 0.45 16.77
CA TYR A 2 -1.37 -0.93 16.80
C TYR A 2 -0.87 -1.29 18.21
N GLN A 3 -1.72 -1.96 18.99
CA GLN A 3 -1.39 -2.45 20.32
C GLN A 3 -0.28 -3.51 20.19
N LYS A 4 0.80 -3.32 20.95
CA LYS A 4 2.05 -4.11 20.99
C LYS A 4 1.89 -5.59 21.41
N SER A 5 0.68 -6.13 21.49
CA SER A 5 0.38 -7.39 22.18
C SER A 5 -0.30 -8.45 21.31
N GLN A 6 -0.06 -8.42 20.00
CA GLN A 6 -0.49 -9.46 19.07
C GLN A 6 0.74 -9.95 18.30
N ILE A 7 0.93 -11.27 18.26
CA ILE A 7 1.97 -11.94 17.47
C ILE A 7 1.84 -11.43 16.03
N LEU A 8 2.74 -10.53 15.64
CA LEU A 8 2.79 -10.00 14.28
C LEU A 8 3.19 -11.16 13.36
N PRO A 9 2.49 -11.37 12.23
CA PRO A 9 2.97 -12.26 11.20
C PRO A 9 4.43 -11.96 10.85
N PRO A 10 5.24 -12.99 10.55
CA PRO A 10 6.68 -12.82 10.32
C PRO A 10 6.97 -11.83 9.18
N HIS A 11 6.07 -11.73 8.21
CA HIS A 11 6.18 -10.79 7.10
C HIS A 11 5.95 -9.33 7.55
N LEU A 12 5.02 -9.06 8.48
CA LEU A 12 4.80 -7.71 9.04
C LEU A 12 5.96 -7.27 9.93
N GLN A 13 6.60 -8.19 10.66
CA GLN A 13 7.81 -7.87 11.41
C GLN A 13 8.95 -7.43 10.49
N LYS A 14 9.20 -8.16 9.40
CA LYS A 14 10.22 -7.77 8.40
C LYS A 14 9.94 -6.39 7.81
N MET A 15 8.66 -6.08 7.57
CA MET A 15 8.24 -4.77 7.09
C MET A 15 8.55 -3.65 8.09
N ILE A 16 8.21 -3.84 9.36
CA ILE A 16 8.50 -2.87 10.42
C ILE A 16 10.00 -2.65 10.53
N PHE A 17 10.79 -3.73 10.50
CA PHE A 17 12.24 -3.67 10.56
C PHE A 17 12.84 -2.85 9.41
N GLU A 18 12.41 -3.11 8.16
CA GLU A 18 12.81 -2.31 6.98
C GLU A 18 12.39 -0.84 7.10
N MET A 19 11.20 -0.58 7.67
CA MET A 19 10.71 0.78 7.87
C MET A 19 11.49 1.52 8.97
N GLU A 20 11.91 0.83 10.02
CA GLU A 20 12.75 1.39 11.09
C GLU A 20 14.17 1.68 10.61
N LEU A 21 14.75 0.79 9.80
CA LEU A 21 16.05 1.02 9.15
C LEU A 21 16.06 2.29 8.29
N ARG A 22 14.93 2.63 7.68
CA ARG A 22 14.77 3.83 6.85
C ARG A 22 14.32 5.07 7.64
N GLY A 23 14.06 4.95 8.94
CA GLY A 23 13.63 6.05 9.79
C GLY A 23 12.19 6.50 9.59
N TYR A 24 11.28 5.62 9.15
CA TYR A 24 9.87 5.98 9.03
C TYR A 24 9.20 6.18 10.39
N ALA A 25 8.30 7.17 10.44
CA ALA A 25 7.51 7.46 11.64
C ALA A 25 6.50 6.35 11.97
N GLN A 26 6.14 6.23 13.26
CA GLN A 26 5.21 5.19 13.71
C GLN A 26 3.82 5.26 13.06
N HIS A 27 3.32 6.46 12.79
CA HIS A 27 2.04 6.64 12.11
C HIS A 27 2.07 6.08 10.68
N THR A 28 3.21 6.17 9.98
CA THR A 28 3.40 5.60 8.64
C THR A 28 3.42 4.08 8.71
N LYS A 29 4.09 3.53 9.73
CA LYS A 29 4.11 2.07 9.98
C LYS A 29 2.70 1.54 10.22
N ASP A 30 1.91 2.18 11.08
CA ASP A 30 0.53 1.77 11.39
C ASP A 30 -0.35 1.77 10.11
N HIS A 31 -0.28 2.82 9.29
CA HIS A 31 -0.99 2.87 8.02
C HIS A 31 -0.58 1.73 7.08
N TYR A 32 0.72 1.51 6.90
CA TYR A 32 1.26 0.49 6.01
C TYR A 32 0.78 -0.90 6.42
N LEU A 33 0.86 -1.23 7.72
CA LEU A 33 0.36 -2.49 8.27
C LEU A 33 -1.16 -2.66 8.07
N CYS A 34 -1.92 -1.58 8.24
CA CYS A 34 -3.37 -1.60 8.04
C CYS A 34 -3.74 -1.92 6.57
N HIS A 35 -3.03 -1.31 5.60
CA HIS A 35 -3.24 -1.59 4.18
C HIS A 35 -2.89 -3.02 3.80
N ILE A 36 -1.80 -3.57 4.34
CA ILE A 36 -1.38 -4.96 4.12
C ILE A 36 -2.44 -5.93 4.66
N LYS A 37 -2.92 -5.74 5.90
CA LYS A 37 -3.99 -6.57 6.47
C LYS A 37 -5.29 -6.49 5.67
N LEU A 38 -5.64 -5.30 5.18
CA LEU A 38 -6.86 -5.14 4.36
C LEU A 38 -6.73 -5.89 3.03
N LEU A 39 -5.53 -5.92 2.46
CA LEU A 39 -5.24 -6.68 1.25
C LEU A 39 -5.36 -8.19 1.50
N GLU A 40 -4.73 -8.73 2.56
CA GLU A 40 -4.85 -10.16 2.91
C GLU A 40 -6.31 -10.57 3.16
N LYS A 41 -7.07 -9.70 3.85
CA LYS A 41 -8.49 -9.94 4.10
C LYS A 41 -9.32 -9.98 2.81
N HIS A 42 -8.95 -9.19 1.81
CA HIS A 42 -9.67 -9.13 0.55
C HIS A 42 -9.30 -10.29 -0.38
N THR A 43 -8.02 -10.65 -0.47
CA THR A 43 -7.55 -11.76 -1.31
C THR A 43 -7.67 -13.12 -0.65
N ASN A 44 -7.95 -13.18 0.67
CA ASN A 44 -7.89 -14.40 1.49
C ASN A 44 -6.57 -15.17 1.34
N LYS A 45 -5.50 -14.47 0.97
CA LYS A 45 -4.15 -15.00 0.73
C LYS A 45 -3.15 -14.20 1.52
N SER A 46 -2.04 -14.83 1.90
CA SER A 46 -0.98 -14.06 2.52
C SER A 46 -0.39 -13.09 1.52
N VAL A 47 -0.07 -11.87 1.96
CA VAL A 47 0.58 -10.88 1.10
C VAL A 47 1.89 -11.35 0.48
N ALA A 48 2.53 -12.38 1.03
CA ALA A 48 3.69 -13.02 0.44
C ALA A 48 3.40 -13.76 -0.88
N GLU A 49 2.16 -14.21 -1.08
CA GLU A 49 1.71 -15.05 -2.20
C GLU A 49 0.83 -14.29 -3.20
N ILE A 50 0.56 -13.01 -2.93
CA ILE A 50 -0.25 -12.18 -3.81
C ILE A 50 0.50 -11.91 -5.11
N THR A 51 -0.19 -12.11 -6.23
CA THR A 51 0.32 -11.81 -7.56
C THR A 51 0.06 -10.34 -7.92
N PRO A 52 0.84 -9.79 -8.87
CA PRO A 52 0.60 -8.45 -9.40
C PRO A 52 -0.83 -8.26 -9.94
N ASP A 53 -1.45 -9.32 -10.46
CA ASP A 53 -2.81 -9.28 -11.04
C ASP A 53 -3.88 -9.10 -9.96
N GLU A 54 -3.81 -9.89 -8.88
CA GLU A 54 -4.70 -9.77 -7.72
C GLU A 54 -4.58 -8.40 -7.04
N LEU A 55 -3.34 -7.86 -6.97
CA LEU A 55 -3.10 -6.52 -6.46
C LEU A 55 -3.79 -5.46 -7.34
N LYS A 56 -3.69 -5.58 -8.67
CA LYS A 56 -4.37 -4.67 -9.60
C LYS A 56 -5.87 -4.73 -9.43
N GLN A 57 -6.44 -5.94 -9.32
CA GLN A 57 -7.87 -6.11 -9.13
C GLN A 57 -8.34 -5.46 -7.82
N TYR A 58 -7.60 -5.65 -6.73
CA TYR A 58 -7.87 -4.99 -5.46
C TYR A 58 -7.78 -3.46 -5.54
N LEU A 59 -6.74 -2.93 -6.19
CA LEU A 59 -6.58 -1.49 -6.39
C LEU A 59 -7.74 -0.93 -7.23
N HIS A 60 -8.15 -1.65 -8.26
CA HIS A 60 -9.28 -1.29 -9.10
C HIS A 60 -10.59 -1.24 -8.30
N ASP A 61 -10.89 -2.25 -7.49
CA ASP A 61 -12.06 -2.28 -6.59
C ASP A 61 -12.06 -1.09 -5.62
N ARG A 62 -10.90 -0.76 -5.03
CA ARG A 62 -10.75 0.40 -4.13
C ARG A 62 -10.95 1.74 -4.84
N ILE A 63 -10.50 1.86 -6.09
CA ILE A 63 -10.77 3.05 -6.92
C ILE A 63 -12.27 3.16 -7.19
N GLN A 64 -12.93 2.06 -7.58
CA GLN A 64 -14.37 2.03 -7.84
C GLN A 64 -15.20 2.32 -6.59
N SER A 65 -14.73 1.90 -5.42
CA SER A 65 -15.35 2.19 -4.12
C SER A 65 -15.30 3.68 -3.74
N GLY A 66 -14.59 4.52 -4.50
CA GLY A 66 -14.52 5.97 -4.25
C GLY A 66 -13.49 6.37 -3.20
N ILE A 67 -12.52 5.51 -2.90
CA ILE A 67 -11.45 5.82 -1.94
C ILE A 67 -10.64 7.01 -2.47
N GLY A 68 -10.40 8.00 -1.60
CA GLY A 68 -9.61 9.18 -1.94
C GLY A 68 -8.22 8.83 -2.47
N TYR A 69 -7.79 9.57 -3.50
CA TYR A 69 -6.53 9.35 -4.21
C TYR A 69 -5.30 9.20 -3.29
N SER A 70 -5.22 10.04 -2.25
CA SER A 70 -4.12 10.04 -1.29
C SER A 70 -4.00 8.71 -0.55
N SER A 71 -5.12 8.09 -0.18
CA SER A 71 -5.15 6.80 0.51
C SER A 71 -4.71 5.66 -0.40
N ILE A 72 -5.11 5.69 -1.67
CA ILE A 72 -4.67 4.69 -2.67
C ILE A 72 -3.17 4.83 -2.92
N ASN A 73 -2.67 6.06 -3.07
CA ASN A 73 -1.25 6.30 -3.25
C ASN A 73 -0.41 5.82 -2.06
N LEU A 74 -0.90 6.03 -0.83
CA LEU A 74 -0.24 5.51 0.37
C LEU A 74 -0.21 3.97 0.38
N SER A 75 -1.32 3.34 0.00
CA SER A 75 -1.43 1.89 -0.15
C SER A 75 -0.42 1.37 -1.19
N CYS A 76 -0.34 2.00 -2.37
CA CYS A 76 0.62 1.67 -3.41
C CYS A 76 2.07 1.71 -2.91
N CYS A 77 2.45 2.76 -2.19
CA CYS A 77 3.80 2.88 -1.64
C CYS A 77 4.08 1.78 -0.60
N ALA A 78 3.09 1.44 0.24
CA ALA A 78 3.20 0.35 1.20
C ALA A 78 3.44 -0.99 0.54
N PHE A 79 2.63 -1.31 -0.48
CA PHE A 79 2.79 -2.54 -1.26
C PHE A 79 4.15 -2.53 -1.97
N LYS A 80 4.54 -1.43 -2.62
CA LYS A 80 5.83 -1.35 -3.31
C LYS A 80 6.99 -1.65 -2.38
N LEU A 81 7.02 -1.02 -1.20
CA LEU A 81 8.05 -1.25 -0.20
C LEU A 81 8.05 -2.72 0.24
N PHE A 82 6.88 -3.27 0.58
CA PHE A 82 6.76 -4.64 1.05
C PHE A 82 7.21 -5.65 -0.02
N PHE A 83 6.65 -5.62 -1.22
CA PHE A 83 6.97 -6.59 -2.26
C PHE A 83 8.42 -6.48 -2.73
N ASN A 84 8.93 -5.27 -2.98
CA ASN A 84 10.32 -5.11 -3.43
C ASN A 84 11.36 -5.34 -2.32
N LYS A 85 11.10 -4.91 -1.08
CA LYS A 85 12.11 -4.94 -0.01
C LYS A 85 11.96 -6.13 0.93
N VAL A 86 10.73 -6.49 1.29
CA VAL A 86 10.48 -7.61 2.22
C VAL A 86 10.52 -8.94 1.48
N LEU A 87 9.93 -9.02 0.28
CA LEU A 87 9.85 -10.26 -0.49
C LEU A 87 10.88 -10.34 -1.63
N GLY A 88 11.49 -9.22 -2.02
CA GLY A 88 12.44 -9.18 -3.15
C GLY A 88 11.79 -9.31 -4.53
N TYR A 89 10.46 -9.20 -4.61
CA TYR A 89 9.75 -9.17 -5.88
C TYR A 89 10.00 -7.82 -6.56
N ASN A 90 10.71 -7.82 -7.70
CA ASN A 90 11.02 -6.62 -8.49
C ASN A 90 9.79 -6.11 -9.26
N TRP A 91 8.70 -5.80 -8.55
CA TRP A 91 7.46 -5.32 -9.13
C TRP A 91 7.67 -3.94 -9.76
N SER A 92 7.36 -3.86 -11.05
CA SER A 92 7.45 -2.65 -11.86
C SER A 92 6.28 -1.70 -11.56
N ASP A 93 6.43 -0.43 -11.92
CA ASP A 93 5.37 0.58 -11.76
C ASP A 93 4.09 0.28 -12.56
N ASP A 94 4.15 -0.57 -13.58
CA ASP A 94 2.98 -1.12 -14.28
C ASP A 94 2.09 -2.02 -13.40
N VAL A 95 2.65 -2.61 -12.34
CA VAL A 95 1.90 -3.43 -11.38
C VAL A 95 1.16 -2.54 -10.39
N ILE A 96 1.85 -1.51 -9.92
CA ILE A 96 1.37 -0.60 -8.88
C ILE A 96 0.81 0.64 -9.59
N ILE A 97 -0.35 0.44 -10.23
CA ILE A 97 -1.05 1.51 -10.95
C ILE A 97 -1.52 2.53 -9.93
N ARG A 98 -0.77 3.63 -9.86
CA ARG A 98 -1.21 4.83 -9.16
C ARG A 98 -2.28 5.48 -10.04
N PRO A 99 -3.53 5.63 -9.57
CA PRO A 99 -4.52 6.36 -10.33
C PRO A 99 -3.92 7.72 -10.74
N LYS A 100 -4.02 8.17 -11.98
CA LYS A 100 -3.60 9.55 -12.24
C LYS A 100 -4.69 10.42 -11.63
N LYS A 101 -4.32 11.37 -10.75
CA LYS A 101 -5.25 12.45 -10.39
C LYS A 101 -5.83 12.97 -11.71
N PRO A 102 -7.16 13.06 -11.87
CA PRO A 102 -7.68 13.94 -12.89
C PRO A 102 -7.11 15.31 -12.55
N LYS A 103 -6.24 15.83 -13.42
CA LYS A 103 -5.79 17.21 -13.34
C LYS A 103 -7.07 18.03 -13.54
N SER A 104 -7.71 18.46 -12.46
CA SER A 104 -8.43 19.72 -12.52
C SER A 104 -7.35 20.75 -12.80
N LEU A 105 -7.29 21.16 -14.07
CA LEU A 105 -6.59 22.36 -14.49
C LEU A 105 -6.94 23.45 -13.46
N PRO A 106 -5.97 24.15 -12.87
CA PRO A 106 -6.30 25.37 -12.17
C PRO A 106 -6.98 26.24 -13.24
N CYS A 107 -8.24 26.61 -12.98
CA CYS A 107 -8.95 27.59 -13.79
C CYS A 107 -8.01 28.80 -13.92
N LYS A 108 -7.51 29.03 -15.13
CA LYS A 108 -6.75 30.24 -15.42
C LYS A 108 -7.72 31.40 -15.30
N ILE A 109 -7.47 32.24 -14.31
CA ILE A 109 -7.59 33.71 -14.28
C ILE A 109 -8.36 34.31 -15.47
N GLU A 110 -9.48 34.96 -15.19
CA GLU A 110 -10.00 36.12 -15.93
C GLU A 110 -10.42 37.14 -14.84
N LEU A 111 -9.55 38.11 -14.52
CA LEU A 111 -9.52 39.51 -15.01
C LEU A 111 -10.78 40.31 -14.69
#